data_AF-A0A1M6XS66-F1
#
_entry.id   AF-A0A1M6XS66-F1
#
_cell.length_a   1.000
_cell.length_b   1.000
_cell.length_c   1.000
_cell.angle_alpha   90.00
_cell.angle_beta   90.00
_cell.angle_gamma   90.00
#
_symmetry.space_group_name_H-M   'P 1'
#
loop_
_entity.id
_entity.type
_entity.pdbx_description
1 polymer ?
#
loop_
_entity_poly.entity_id
_entity_poly.type
_entity_poly.pdbx_seq_one_letter_code
_entity_poly.pdbx_strand_id
1 'polypeptide(L)'
;MIKLHTNHGDITLELDSEKAPLTVQNFIDYVNSGFYDNTIFHRVIDGFMIQGGGFEPGMHQKQVRAPIQNEAANGLKNDKYTVAMARTSDVHSATAQFFINAKDNGFLNYKSSTSQGFGYCVFGKVVEGQDVVDRIEKVKTGTRNGHQDVPLEDVILLKAEVVENK
;
A
#
# COMPACT_ATOMS: atom_id res chain seq x y z
N MET A 1 9.11 -12.59 -4.38
CA MET A 1 8.92 -11.38 -3.53
C MET A 1 8.73 -10.16 -4.44
N ILE A 2 8.32 -9.01 -3.88
CA ILE A 2 8.33 -7.72 -4.58
C ILE A 2 9.34 -6.80 -3.89
N LYS A 3 10.21 -6.14 -4.64
CA LYS A 3 11.08 -5.08 -4.11
C LYS A 3 10.59 -3.72 -4.57
N LEU A 4 10.44 -2.81 -3.61
CA LEU A 4 10.07 -1.41 -3.82
C LEU A 4 11.32 -0.56 -3.63
N HIS A 5 11.86 -0.02 -4.71
CA HIS A 5 12.99 0.89 -4.69
C HIS A 5 12.49 2.30 -4.44
N THR A 6 12.77 2.86 -3.26
CA THR A 6 12.40 4.23 -2.93
C THR A 6 13.61 5.15 -2.87
N ASN A 7 13.41 6.47 -2.96
CA ASN A 7 14.46 7.45 -2.68
C ASN A 7 14.92 7.49 -1.20
N HIS A 8 14.34 6.67 -0.32
CA HIS A 8 14.76 6.47 1.07
C HIS A 8 15.43 5.10 1.34
N GLY A 9 15.43 4.21 0.35
CA GLY A 9 15.94 2.84 0.46
C GLY A 9 14.98 1.80 -0.10
N ASP A 10 15.37 0.53 -0.04
CA ASP A 10 14.58 -0.58 -0.55
C ASP A 10 13.64 -1.14 0.53
N ILE A 11 12.43 -1.51 0.13
CA ILE A 11 11.47 -2.27 0.95
C ILE A 11 11.15 -3.58 0.22
N THR A 12 11.39 -4.72 0.85
CA THR A 12 11.06 -6.04 0.27
C THR A 12 9.76 -6.55 0.89
N LEU A 13 8.79 -6.90 0.03
CA LEU A 13 7.50 -7.46 0.39
C LEU A 13 7.44 -8.95 0.07
N GLU A 14 6.95 -9.73 1.04
CA GLU A 14 6.47 -11.10 0.85
C GLU A 14 4.94 -11.05 0.74
N LEU A 15 4.40 -11.58 -0.36
CA LEU A 15 2.96 -11.58 -0.66
C LEU A 15 2.34 -12.93 -0.34
N ASP A 16 1.09 -12.95 0.11
CA ASP A 16 0.35 -14.15 0.49
C ASP A 16 -0.72 -14.48 -0.56
N SER A 17 -0.30 -15.15 -1.65
CA SER A 17 -1.20 -15.56 -2.73
C SER A 17 -2.18 -16.67 -2.34
N GLU A 18 -1.94 -17.37 -1.22
CA GLU A 18 -2.86 -18.38 -0.71
C GLU A 18 -4.07 -17.71 -0.03
N LYS A 19 -3.81 -16.66 0.76
CA LYS A 19 -4.85 -15.93 1.51
C LYS A 19 -5.51 -14.80 0.71
N ALA A 20 -4.81 -14.20 -0.26
CA ALA A 20 -5.32 -13.06 -1.03
C ALA A 20 -5.02 -13.19 -2.54
N PRO A 21 -5.47 -14.27 -3.21
CA PRO A 21 -5.09 -14.57 -4.59
C PRO A 21 -5.46 -13.46 -5.59
N LEU A 22 -6.65 -12.86 -5.50
CA LEU A 22 -7.08 -11.82 -6.43
C LEU A 22 -6.28 -10.53 -6.22
N THR A 23 -6.04 -10.19 -4.94
CA THR A 23 -5.30 -9.00 -4.55
C THR A 23 -3.83 -9.09 -4.94
N VAL A 24 -3.20 -10.24 -4.68
CA VAL A 24 -1.80 -10.49 -5.04
C VAL A 24 -1.63 -10.47 -6.55
N GLN A 25 -2.51 -11.12 -7.31
CA GLN A 25 -2.46 -11.08 -8.77
C GLN A 25 -2.58 -9.65 -9.30
N ASN A 26 -3.55 -8.89 -8.80
CA ASN A 26 -3.74 -7.49 -9.18
C ASN A 26 -2.50 -6.63 -8.87
N PHE A 27 -1.90 -6.80 -7.69
CA PHE A 27 -0.70 -6.06 -7.31
C PHE A 27 0.49 -6.41 -8.19
N ILE A 28 0.74 -7.71 -8.44
CA ILE A 28 1.79 -8.19 -9.35
C ILE A 28 1.58 -7.66 -10.77
N ASP A 29 0.34 -7.62 -11.24
CA ASP A 29 0.04 -7.10 -12.58
C ASP A 29 0.38 -5.62 -12.73
N TYR A 30 0.15 -4.81 -11.69
CA TYR A 30 0.60 -3.42 -11.67
C TYR A 30 2.12 -3.30 -11.64
N VAL A 31 2.80 -4.09 -10.81
CA VAL A 31 4.28 -4.18 -10.76
C VAL A 31 4.85 -4.52 -12.14
N ASN A 32 4.37 -5.60 -12.76
CA ASN A 32 4.87 -6.07 -14.06
C ASN A 32 4.60 -5.09 -15.20
N SER A 33 3.56 -4.26 -15.09
CA SER A 33 3.29 -3.21 -16.07
C SER A 33 4.11 -1.93 -15.89
N GLY A 34 4.97 -1.85 -14.86
CA GLY A 34 5.72 -0.64 -14.51
C GLY A 34 4.81 0.48 -13.97
N PHE A 35 3.59 0.17 -13.53
CA PHE A 35 2.62 1.18 -13.11
C PHE A 35 3.10 1.96 -11.90
N TYR A 36 3.77 1.29 -10.97
CA TYR A 36 4.26 1.90 -9.73
C TYR A 36 5.51 2.76 -9.91
N ASP A 37 6.18 2.66 -11.06
CA ASP A 37 7.38 3.41 -11.34
C ASP A 37 7.06 4.92 -11.35
N ASN A 38 7.90 5.67 -10.66
CA ASN A 38 7.76 7.11 -10.42
C ASN A 38 6.42 7.50 -9.76
N THR A 39 5.82 6.61 -8.97
CA THR A 39 4.71 6.98 -8.07
C THR A 39 5.24 7.48 -6.74
N ILE A 40 4.39 8.12 -5.94
CA ILE A 40 4.74 8.62 -4.61
C ILE A 40 3.93 7.96 -3.49
N PHE A 41 4.51 7.95 -2.29
CA PHE A 41 3.75 7.82 -1.05
C PHE A 41 3.08 9.16 -0.74
N HIS A 42 1.90 9.36 -1.31
CA HIS A 42 1.16 10.62 -1.28
C HIS A 42 0.47 10.89 0.06
N ARG A 43 0.43 9.92 0.99
CA ARG A 43 -0.18 10.11 2.31
C ARG A 43 0.59 9.33 3.36
N VAL A 44 1.13 10.05 4.35
CA VAL A 44 2.00 9.50 5.39
C VAL A 44 1.52 9.99 6.76
N ILE A 45 1.18 9.07 7.65
CA ILE A 45 0.68 9.40 8.99
C ILE A 45 1.48 8.59 10.02
N ASP A 46 2.32 9.28 10.79
CA ASP A 46 3.14 8.71 11.85
C ASP A 46 2.29 7.92 12.86
N GLY A 47 2.72 6.71 13.19
CA GLY A 47 2.00 5.80 14.09
C GLY A 47 0.71 5.24 13.52
N PHE A 48 0.47 5.38 12.21
CA PHE A 48 -0.65 4.79 11.51
C PHE A 48 -0.22 4.01 10.27
N MET A 49 0.10 4.68 9.16
CA MET A 49 0.44 4.01 7.88
C MET A 49 1.12 4.95 6.88
N ILE A 50 1.73 4.35 5.86
CA ILE A 50 2.24 5.04 4.66
C ILE A 50 1.50 4.49 3.43
N GLN A 51 0.84 5.37 2.67
CA GLN A 51 -0.01 5.01 1.52
C GLN A 51 0.56 5.58 0.21
N GLY A 52 0.58 4.75 -0.83
CA GLY A 52 1.22 5.07 -2.10
C GLY A 52 0.61 4.35 -3.31
N GLY A 53 1.30 4.42 -4.44
CA GLY A 53 0.98 3.63 -5.63
C GLY A 53 -0.23 4.12 -6.43
N GLY A 54 -0.58 5.41 -6.35
CA GLY A 54 -1.71 5.98 -7.12
C GLY A 54 -1.45 7.34 -7.76
N PHE A 55 -0.42 8.06 -7.31
CA PHE A 55 -0.11 9.41 -7.76
C PHE A 55 1.35 9.50 -8.16
N GLU A 56 1.63 10.32 -9.16
CA GLU A 56 2.96 10.80 -9.53
C GLU A 56 3.31 12.08 -8.74
N PRO A 57 4.60 12.49 -8.71
CA PRO A 57 5.00 13.80 -8.19
C PRO A 57 4.10 14.92 -8.73
N GLY A 58 3.66 15.83 -7.86
CA GLY A 58 2.66 16.84 -8.23
C GLY A 58 1.21 16.46 -7.92
N MET A 59 0.96 15.30 -7.31
CA MET A 59 -0.38 14.76 -7.02
C MET A 59 -1.18 14.50 -8.31
N HIS A 60 -0.52 14.04 -9.38
CA HIS A 60 -1.19 13.61 -10.59
C HIS A 60 -1.62 12.14 -10.47
N GLN A 61 -2.94 11.90 -10.42
CA GLN A 61 -3.45 10.55 -10.28
C GLN A 61 -3.28 9.76 -11.58
N LYS A 62 -2.65 8.58 -11.50
CA LYS A 62 -2.50 7.68 -12.66
C LYS A 62 -3.82 6.96 -12.95
N GLN A 63 -4.06 6.65 -14.23
CA GLN A 63 -5.24 5.89 -14.64
C GLN A 63 -5.12 4.43 -14.20
N VAL A 64 -6.14 3.93 -13.49
CA VAL A 64 -6.15 2.59 -12.92
C VAL A 64 -7.02 1.63 -13.75
N ARG A 65 -6.79 0.33 -13.54
CA ARG A 65 -7.63 -0.75 -14.07
C ARG A 65 -8.95 -0.84 -13.29
N ALA A 66 -9.82 -1.77 -13.71
CA ALA A 66 -11.05 -2.07 -12.98
C ALA A 66 -10.76 -2.47 -11.52
N PRO A 67 -11.67 -2.16 -10.59
CA PRO A 67 -11.49 -2.51 -9.19
C PRO A 67 -11.64 -4.02 -8.96
N ILE A 68 -11.05 -4.49 -7.86
CA ILE A 68 -11.07 -5.89 -7.44
C ILE A 68 -12.04 -6.15 -6.29
N GLN A 69 -12.46 -7.41 -6.18
CA GLN A 69 -13.18 -7.91 -5.02
C GLN A 69 -12.31 -7.83 -3.77
N ASN A 70 -12.94 -7.58 -2.63
CA ASN A 70 -12.23 -7.37 -1.37
C ASN A 70 -12.09 -8.70 -0.62
N GLU A 71 -10.85 -9.09 -0.35
CA GLU A 71 -10.49 -10.37 0.29
C GLU A 71 -10.18 -10.21 1.79
N ALA A 72 -10.58 -9.10 2.45
CA ALA A 72 -10.27 -8.83 3.86
C ALA A 72 -10.77 -9.89 4.86
N ALA A 73 -11.73 -10.73 4.46
CA ALA A 73 -12.21 -11.86 5.27
C ALA A 73 -11.21 -13.05 5.32
N ASN A 74 -10.00 -12.91 4.78
CA ASN A 74 -8.98 -13.96 4.70
C ASN A 74 -8.30 -14.31 6.04
N GLY A 75 -8.57 -13.57 7.11
CA GLY A 75 -8.03 -13.80 8.45
C GLY A 75 -6.68 -13.13 8.74
N LEU A 76 -6.08 -12.46 7.75
CA LEU A 76 -4.90 -11.63 7.95
C LEU A 76 -5.29 -10.31 8.64
N LYS A 77 -4.41 -9.81 9.52
CA LYS A 77 -4.63 -8.61 10.32
C LYS A 77 -3.72 -7.48 9.86
N ASN A 78 -4.22 -6.25 9.97
CA ASN A 78 -3.49 -5.01 9.70
C ASN A 78 -2.51 -4.71 10.84
N ASP A 79 -1.61 -5.65 11.11
CA ASP A 79 -0.56 -5.53 12.11
C ASP A 79 0.62 -4.72 11.55
N LYS A 80 1.53 -4.24 12.40
CA LYS A 80 2.70 -3.45 11.96
C LYS A 80 3.47 -4.21 10.87
N TYR A 81 3.86 -3.48 9.83
CA TYR A 81 4.57 -3.94 8.63
C TYR A 81 3.77 -4.83 7.66
N THR A 82 2.48 -5.05 7.88
CA THR A 82 1.63 -5.66 6.85
C THR A 82 1.32 -4.67 5.72
N VAL A 83 1.16 -5.18 4.50
CA VAL A 83 0.70 -4.38 3.34
C VAL A 83 -0.74 -4.75 3.01
N ALA A 84 -1.56 -3.72 2.78
CA ALA A 84 -2.97 -3.85 2.50
C ALA A 84 -3.45 -2.89 1.41
N MET A 85 -4.56 -3.23 0.75
CA MET A 85 -5.12 -2.41 -0.31
C MET A 85 -5.89 -1.21 0.24
N ALA A 86 -5.60 -0.02 -0.28
CA ALA A 86 -6.44 1.15 -0.07
C ALA A 86 -7.67 1.07 -1.00
N ARG A 87 -8.77 1.68 -0.57
CA ARG A 87 -10.05 1.68 -1.30
C ARG A 87 -10.87 2.93 -0.95
N THR A 88 -11.94 3.14 -1.70
CA THR A 88 -12.96 4.15 -1.37
C THR A 88 -13.95 3.60 -0.32
N SER A 89 -15.05 4.32 -0.09
CA SER A 89 -16.14 3.85 0.77
C SER A 89 -16.80 2.56 0.26
N ASP A 90 -16.80 2.33 -1.06
CA ASP A 90 -17.25 1.07 -1.64
C ASP A 90 -16.25 -0.04 -1.27
N VAL A 91 -16.77 -1.14 -0.73
CA VAL A 91 -15.97 -2.28 -0.27
C VAL A 91 -15.18 -2.94 -1.39
N HIS A 92 -15.67 -2.93 -2.64
CA HIS A 92 -15.07 -3.58 -3.81
C HIS A 92 -14.48 -2.55 -4.79
N SER A 93 -13.81 -1.53 -4.27
CA SER A 93 -13.25 -0.42 -5.05
C SER A 93 -11.72 -0.32 -5.03
N ALA A 94 -11.05 -1.30 -4.43
CA ALA A 94 -9.59 -1.35 -4.43
C ALA A 94 -9.07 -1.48 -5.87
N THR A 95 -8.04 -0.71 -6.21
CA THR A 95 -7.40 -0.73 -7.54
C THR A 95 -5.89 -0.90 -7.41
N ALA A 96 -5.12 0.19 -7.51
CA ALA A 96 -3.65 0.15 -7.45
C ALA A 96 -3.06 0.61 -6.11
N GLN A 97 -3.78 1.47 -5.39
CA GLN A 97 -3.24 2.07 -4.16
C GLN A 97 -3.15 1.05 -3.03
N PHE A 98 -2.03 1.08 -2.33
CA PHE A 98 -1.75 0.23 -1.17
C PHE A 98 -1.22 1.08 -0.02
N PHE A 99 -1.26 0.53 1.17
CA PHE A 99 -0.60 1.11 2.34
C PHE A 99 0.17 0.04 3.12
N ILE A 100 1.25 0.48 3.76
CA ILE A 100 2.02 -0.31 4.72
C ILE A 100 1.64 0.18 6.12
N ASN A 101 1.19 -0.72 6.97
CA ASN A 101 0.86 -0.44 8.36
C ASN A 101 2.14 -0.11 9.14
N ALA A 102 2.18 1.05 9.80
CA ALA A 102 3.30 1.45 10.65
C ALA A 102 3.01 1.19 12.14
N LYS A 103 1.83 0.67 12.45
CA LYS A 103 1.38 0.20 13.77
C LYS A 103 0.35 -0.91 13.59
N ASP A 104 0.08 -1.65 14.66
CA ASP A 104 -1.08 -2.54 14.73
C ASP A 104 -2.39 -1.73 14.67
N ASN A 105 -3.05 -1.80 13.52
CA ASN A 105 -4.26 -1.06 13.19
C ASN A 105 -5.49 -1.98 13.21
N GLY A 106 -5.74 -2.61 14.35
CA GLY A 106 -6.81 -3.61 14.49
C GLY A 106 -8.22 -3.12 14.13
N PHE A 107 -8.45 -1.80 14.08
CA PHE A 107 -9.70 -1.20 13.63
C PHE A 107 -9.93 -1.30 12.11
N LEU A 108 -8.87 -1.55 11.32
CA LEU A 108 -8.94 -1.79 9.87
C LEU A 108 -9.26 -3.25 9.51
N ASN A 109 -9.21 -4.16 10.49
CA ASN A 109 -9.45 -5.58 10.26
C ASN A 109 -10.90 -5.85 9.88
N TYR A 110 -11.11 -6.89 9.08
CA TYR A 110 -12.44 -7.44 8.83
C TYR A 110 -13.11 -7.87 10.13
N LYS A 111 -14.37 -7.46 10.30
CA LYS A 111 -15.23 -7.83 11.43
C LYS A 111 -16.53 -8.48 10.96
N SER A 112 -17.08 -8.04 9.82
CA SER A 112 -18.32 -8.56 9.25
C SER A 112 -18.48 -8.14 7.79
N SER A 113 -19.38 -8.80 7.04
CA SER A 113 -19.69 -8.49 5.64
C SER A 113 -20.52 -7.20 5.44
N THR A 114 -20.57 -6.29 6.41
CA THR A 114 -21.23 -4.99 6.24
C THR A 114 -20.26 -3.95 5.70
N SER A 115 -20.75 -2.90 5.06
CA SER A 115 -19.88 -1.85 4.49
C SER A 115 -18.94 -1.21 5.52
N GLN A 116 -19.39 -1.04 6.77
CA GLN A 116 -18.56 -0.53 7.86
C GLN A 116 -17.61 -1.57 8.45
N GLY A 117 -17.99 -2.85 8.43
CA GLY A 117 -17.26 -3.95 9.05
C GLY A 117 -16.27 -4.68 8.15
N PHE A 118 -16.31 -4.44 6.83
CA PHE A 118 -15.54 -5.22 5.86
C PHE A 118 -14.02 -5.04 6.01
N GLY A 119 -13.57 -3.87 6.48
CA GLY A 119 -12.13 -3.61 6.67
C GLY A 119 -11.33 -3.50 5.38
N TYR A 120 -10.03 -3.77 5.49
CA TYR A 120 -9.02 -3.63 4.43
C TYR A 120 -8.23 -4.93 4.26
N CYS A 121 -8.07 -5.35 3.01
CA CYS A 121 -7.44 -6.62 2.67
C CYS A 121 -5.93 -6.55 2.80
N VAL A 122 -5.39 -7.21 3.82
CA VAL A 122 -3.97 -7.51 3.92
C VAL A 122 -3.64 -8.63 2.93
N PHE A 123 -2.56 -8.45 2.18
CA PHE A 123 -2.13 -9.38 1.13
C PHE A 123 -0.63 -9.70 1.17
N GLY A 124 0.06 -9.25 2.22
CA GLY A 124 1.49 -9.50 2.42
C GLY A 124 2.07 -8.74 3.60
N LYS A 125 3.40 -8.74 3.70
CA LYS A 125 4.16 -8.04 4.74
C LYS A 125 5.54 -7.61 4.25
N VAL A 126 6.11 -6.61 4.91
CA VAL A 126 7.51 -6.21 4.76
C VAL A 126 8.39 -7.26 5.44
N VAL A 127 9.31 -7.84 4.68
CA VAL A 127 10.32 -8.80 5.18
C VAL A 127 11.70 -8.17 5.31
N GLU A 128 12.01 -7.14 4.53
CA GLU A 128 13.23 -6.34 4.65
C GLU A 128 12.92 -4.85 4.42
N GLY A 129 13.68 -3.94 5.04
CA GLY A 129 13.48 -2.50 4.90
C GLY A 129 12.45 -1.92 5.87
N GLN A 130 12.23 -2.56 7.02
CA GLN A 130 11.38 -2.02 8.09
C GLN A 130 11.92 -0.66 8.59
N ASP A 131 13.24 -0.47 8.61
CA ASP A 131 13.88 0.82 8.94
C ASP A 131 13.58 1.91 7.90
N VAL A 132 13.37 1.53 6.64
CA VAL A 132 12.96 2.45 5.56
C VAL A 132 11.52 2.90 5.81
N VAL A 133 10.62 1.96 6.14
CA VAL A 133 9.23 2.27 6.53
C VAL A 133 9.19 3.21 7.74
N ASP A 134 9.94 2.90 8.80
CA ASP A 134 10.01 3.70 10.03
C ASP A 134 10.64 5.10 9.80
N ARG A 135 11.48 5.27 8.75
CA ARG A 135 11.99 6.59 8.33
C ARG A 135 10.96 7.36 7.53
N ILE A 136 10.27 6.70 6.59
CA ILE A 136 9.24 7.32 5.76
C ILE A 136 8.08 7.80 6.63
N GLU A 137 7.61 7.02 7.61
CA GLU A 137 6.45 7.43 8.45
C GLU A 137 6.67 8.75 9.20
N LYS A 138 7.93 9.14 9.43
CA LYS A 138 8.35 10.31 10.22
C LYS A 138 8.71 11.53 9.37
N VAL A 139 8.56 11.47 8.05
CA VAL A 139 8.82 12.64 7.20
C VAL A 139 7.81 13.75 7.51
N LYS A 140 8.22 15.01 7.30
CA LYS A 140 7.33 16.15 7.48
C LYS A 140 6.22 16.09 6.43
N THR A 141 4.98 16.28 6.85
CA THR A 141 3.82 16.31 5.98
C THR A 141 3.06 17.63 6.05
N GLY A 142 2.22 17.88 5.05
CA GLY A 142 1.37 19.06 4.96
C GLY A 142 0.16 18.79 4.07
N THR A 143 -0.50 19.87 3.65
CA THR A 143 -1.64 19.81 2.72
C THR A 143 -1.21 20.25 1.33
N ARG A 144 -1.56 19.45 0.30
CA ARG A 144 -1.30 19.75 -1.12
C ARG A 144 -2.50 19.36 -1.96
N ASN A 145 -2.99 20.27 -2.81
CA ASN A 145 -4.12 20.02 -3.71
C ASN A 145 -5.39 19.47 -3.02
N GLY A 146 -5.67 19.89 -1.78
CA GLY A 146 -6.81 19.39 -0.99
C GLY A 146 -6.58 18.04 -0.29
N HIS A 147 -5.43 17.41 -0.49
CA HIS A 147 -5.02 16.21 0.24
C HIS A 147 -4.20 16.59 1.47
N GLN A 148 -4.54 16.02 2.62
CA GLN A 148 -3.77 16.15 3.87
C GLN A 148 -2.71 15.05 3.96
N ASP A 149 -1.77 15.23 4.89
CA ASP A 149 -0.73 14.27 5.23
C ASP A 149 0.21 13.92 4.05
N VAL A 150 0.34 14.83 3.09
CA VAL A 150 1.25 14.69 1.94
C VAL A 150 2.67 15.05 2.38
N PRO A 151 3.69 14.20 2.13
CA PRO A 151 5.09 14.57 2.39
C PRO A 151 5.46 15.91 1.74
N LEU A 152 6.19 16.76 2.48
CA LEU A 152 6.67 18.05 1.97
C LEU A 152 7.78 17.87 0.92
N GLU A 153 8.57 16.81 1.08
CA GLU A 153 9.52 16.31 0.09
C GLU A 153 8.97 14.98 -0.42
N ASP A 154 8.90 14.81 -1.75
CA ASP A 154 8.27 13.64 -2.34
C ASP A 154 9.03 12.35 -1.94
N VAL A 155 8.30 11.41 -1.35
CA VAL A 155 8.76 10.03 -1.11
C VAL A 155 8.41 9.22 -2.34
N ILE A 156 9.40 8.99 -3.21
CA ILE A 156 9.20 8.45 -4.55
C ILE A 156 9.47 6.94 -4.53
N LEU A 157 8.51 6.17 -5.03
CA LEU A 157 8.71 4.80 -5.49
C LEU A 157 9.30 4.84 -6.90
N LEU A 158 10.63 4.75 -6.96
CA LEU A 158 11.41 4.83 -8.19
C LEU A 158 11.05 3.67 -9.12
N LYS A 159 10.95 2.46 -8.55
CA LYS A 159 10.62 1.24 -9.28
C LYS A 159 10.03 0.20 -8.34
N ALA A 160 9.06 -0.58 -8.83
CA ALA A 160 8.67 -1.84 -8.21
C ALA A 160 9.03 -3.01 -9.11
N GLU A 161 9.59 -4.09 -8.57
CA GLU A 161 9.93 -5.27 -9.37
C GLU A 161 9.69 -6.59 -8.63
N VAL A 162 9.33 -7.62 -9.40
CA VAL A 162 9.29 -9.00 -8.92
C VAL A 162 10.73 -9.51 -8.79
N VAL A 163 11.07 -10.06 -7.63
CA VAL A 163 12.37 -10.66 -7.37
C VAL A 163 12.21 -12.13 -6.97
N GLU A 164 13.09 -12.98 -7.49
CA GLU A 164 13.16 -14.40 -7.14
C GLU A 164 13.72 -14.58 -5.72
N ASN A 165 13.23 -15.60 -5.02
CA ASN A 165 13.84 -16.04 -3.77
C ASN A 165 15.17 -16.71 -4.13
N LYS A 166 16.29 -16.19 -3.65
CA LYS A 166 17.58 -16.91 -3.69
C LYS A 166 17.66 -17.94 -2.58
#